data_AF-A0A455U030-F1
#
_entry.id   AF-A0A455U030-F1
#
_cell.length_a   1.000
_cell.length_b   1.000
_cell.length_c   1.000
_cell.angle_alpha   90.00
_cell.angle_beta   90.00
_cell.angle_gamma   90.00
#
_symmetry.space_group_name_H-M   'P 1'
#
loop_
_entity.id
_entity.type
_entity.pdbx_description
1 polymer ?
#
loop_
_entity_poly.entity_id
_entity_poly.type
_entity_poly.pdbx_seq_one_letter_code
_entity_poly.pdbx_strand_id
1 'polypeptide(L)'
;MDIVVSSIANARSLRGGTLLMTPLRGADGETYAIAQGNMLVGGAGAQAGGSSVQINQQASGRIPNGALVERGSAAQPGRQRWHA
;
A
#
# COMPACT_ATOMS: atom_id res chain seq x y z
N MET A 1 -2.01 3.15 8.89
CA MET A 1 -1.27 1.86 8.91
C MET A 1 -0.21 1.87 7.83
N ASP A 2 0.91 1.18 8.06
CA ASP A 2 1.98 1.05 7.07
C ASP A 2 1.59 0.07 5.98
N ILE A 3 2.01 0.34 4.75
CA ILE A 3 1.78 -0.55 3.62
C ILE A 3 3.06 -0.83 2.84
N VAL A 4 3.14 -2.05 2.30
CA VAL A 4 4.14 -2.45 1.30
C VAL A 4 3.43 -2.49 -0.04
N VAL A 5 4.02 -1.82 -1.03
CA VAL A 5 3.53 -1.81 -2.40
C VAL A 5 4.54 -2.54 -3.26
N SER A 6 4.03 -3.44 -4.09
CA SER A 6 4.83 -4.10 -5.11
C SER A 6 4.26 -3.78 -6.47
N SER A 7 5.14 -3.63 -7.44
CA SER A 7 4.78 -3.39 -8.82
C SER A 7 4.32 -4.68 -9.47
N ILE A 8 3.36 -4.57 -10.39
CA ILE A 8 2.88 -5.71 -11.17
C ILE A 8 3.28 -5.47 -12.62
N ALA A 9 3.65 -6.55 -13.32
CA ALA A 9 4.10 -6.55 -14.71
C ALA A 9 5.48 -5.88 -14.95
N ASN A 10 5.56 -4.89 -15.84
CA ASN A 10 6.82 -4.41 -16.43
C ASN A 10 7.41 -3.17 -15.74
N ALA A 11 6.85 -2.76 -14.61
CA ALA A 11 7.32 -1.60 -13.87
C ALA A 11 8.77 -1.82 -13.44
N ARG A 12 9.63 -0.99 -14.02
CA ARG A 12 11.07 -1.04 -13.87
C ARG A 12 11.55 -0.52 -12.52
N SER A 13 10.84 0.39 -11.87
CA SER A 13 11.17 0.85 -10.53
C SER A 13 9.98 1.59 -9.94
N LEU A 14 9.80 1.49 -8.63
CA LEU A 14 8.83 2.32 -7.91
C LEU A 14 9.46 3.55 -7.25
N ARG A 15 10.79 3.73 -7.38
CA ARG A 15 11.50 4.85 -6.75
C ARG A 15 10.99 6.18 -7.32
N GLY A 16 10.63 7.10 -6.41
CA GLY A 16 10.06 8.40 -6.77
C GLY A 16 8.60 8.35 -7.22
N GLY A 17 7.97 7.17 -7.20
CA GLY A 17 6.56 7.00 -7.53
C GLY A 17 5.63 7.46 -6.40
N THR A 18 4.37 7.74 -6.77
CA THR A 18 3.28 8.01 -5.84
C THR A 18 2.19 6.97 -6.06
N LEU A 19 1.72 6.35 -4.99
CA LEU A 19 0.51 5.53 -5.01
C LEU A 19 -0.70 6.46 -4.99
N LEU A 20 -1.49 6.41 -6.06
CA LEU A 20 -2.78 7.07 -6.11
C LEU A 20 -3.78 6.37 -5.18
N MET A 21 -4.89 7.03 -4.88
CA MET A 21 -5.97 6.47 -4.06
C MET A 21 -6.33 5.05 -4.53
N THR A 22 -6.00 4.07 -3.69
CA THR A 22 -6.10 2.65 -4.01
C THR A 22 -6.90 1.93 -2.91
N PRO A 23 -8.05 1.30 -3.24
CA PRO A 23 -8.80 0.52 -2.27
C PRO A 23 -8.05 -0.78 -1.91
N LEU A 24 -7.97 -1.09 -0.62
CA LEU A 24 -7.44 -2.33 -0.08
C LEU A 24 -8.60 -3.28 0.20
N ARG A 25 -8.64 -4.38 -0.55
CA ARG A 25 -9.72 -5.37 -0.51
C ARG A 25 -9.33 -6.63 0.25
N GLY A 26 -10.28 -7.19 0.99
CA GLY A 26 -10.18 -8.51 1.58
C GLY A 26 -10.36 -9.62 0.54
N ALA A 27 -10.09 -10.86 0.96
CA ALA A 27 -10.31 -12.04 0.12
C ALA A 27 -11.79 -12.30 -0.19
N ASP A 28 -12.69 -11.67 0.57
CA ASP A 28 -14.14 -11.60 0.38
C ASP A 28 -14.57 -10.59 -0.71
N GLY A 29 -13.64 -9.79 -1.23
CA GLY A 29 -13.89 -8.74 -2.22
C GLY A 29 -14.32 -7.39 -1.63
N GLU A 30 -14.50 -7.30 -0.31
CA GLU A 30 -14.93 -6.08 0.37
C GLU A 30 -13.75 -5.12 0.59
N THR A 31 -14.01 -3.81 0.52
CA THR A 31 -12.98 -2.79 0.79
C THR A 31 -12.93 -2.48 2.28
N TYR A 32 -11.76 -2.65 2.88
CA TYR A 32 -11.55 -2.40 4.31
C TYR A 32 -10.77 -1.12 4.58
N ALA A 33 -10.00 -0.64 3.60
CA ALA A 33 -9.17 0.54 3.74
C ALA A 33 -8.89 1.20 2.39
N ILE A 34 -8.43 2.45 2.43
CA ILE A 34 -7.86 3.16 1.30
C ILE A 34 -6.38 3.44 1.58
N ALA A 35 -5.55 3.22 0.57
CA ALA A 35 -4.13 3.52 0.56
C ALA A 35 -3.79 4.66 -0.41
N GLN A 36 -2.86 5.53 -0.03
CA GLN A 36 -2.29 6.57 -0.88
C GLN A 36 -0.96 7.07 -0.31
N GLY A 37 -0.13 7.67 -1.15
CA GLY A 37 1.03 8.42 -0.68
C GLY A 37 2.28 8.23 -1.52
N ASN A 38 3.33 8.96 -1.15
CA ASN A 38 4.64 8.87 -1.77
C ASN A 38 5.36 7.58 -1.35
N MET A 39 6.02 6.94 -2.31
CA MET A 39 6.69 5.67 -2.04
C MET A 39 8.12 5.87 -1.59
N LEU A 40 8.46 5.24 -0.47
CA LEU A 40 9.84 5.08 -0.01
C LEU A 40 10.40 3.77 -0.55
N VAL A 41 11.48 3.87 -1.34
CA VAL A 41 12.21 2.73 -1.89
C VAL A 41 13.65 2.81 -1.42
N GLY A 42 14.16 1.74 -0.80
CA GLY A 42 15.52 1.68 -0.28
C GLY A 42 16.59 1.95 -1.35
N GLY A 43 17.78 2.39 -0.95
CA GLY A 43 18.89 2.66 -1.88
C GLY A 43 19.56 1.38 -2.36
N ALA A 44 19.82 1.28 -3.67
CA ALA A 44 20.71 0.29 -4.26
C ALA A 44 22.17 0.69 -3.98
N GLY A 45 23.01 -0.30 -3.65
CA GLY A 45 24.42 -0.11 -3.36
C GLY A 45 25.20 0.60 -4.47
N ALA A 46 26.16 1.41 -4.06
CA ALA A 46 27.06 2.17 -4.90
C ALA A 46 27.90 1.25 -5.81
N GLN A 47 28.16 1.76 -7.01
CA GLN A 47 29.05 1.20 -8.01
C GLN A 47 30.48 1.17 -7.46
N ALA A 48 31.07 -0.02 -7.37
CA ALA A 48 32.52 -0.18 -7.22
C ALA A 48 33.01 -1.10 -8.36
N GLY A 49 33.84 -0.57 -9.25
CA GLY A 49 34.79 -1.40 -10.02
C GLY A 49 34.36 -1.93 -11.40
N GLY A 50 33.52 -1.22 -12.17
CA GLY A 50 33.47 -1.42 -13.63
C GLY A 50 32.68 -2.62 -14.15
N SER A 51 31.98 -3.37 -13.29
CA SER A 51 30.92 -4.28 -13.73
C SER A 51 29.57 -3.64 -13.43
N SER A 52 28.74 -3.44 -14.46
CA SER A 52 27.38 -2.95 -14.33
C SER A 52 26.53 -3.99 -13.61
N VAL A 53 26.66 -4.06 -12.28
CA VAL A 53 25.74 -4.80 -11.43
C VAL A 53 24.38 -4.14 -11.65
N GLN A 54 23.50 -4.90 -12.28
CA GLN A 54 22.14 -4.55 -12.64
C GLN A 54 21.50 -3.81 -11.47
N ILE A 55 21.35 -2.49 -11.64
CA ILE A 55 20.83 -1.59 -10.62
C ILE A 55 19.46 -2.13 -10.22
N ASN A 56 19.29 -2.54 -8.95
CA ASN A 56 18.05 -3.02 -8.37
C ASN A 56 16.99 -1.92 -8.37
N GLN A 57 16.45 -1.66 -9.55
CA GLN A 57 15.04 -1.57 -9.92
C GLN A 57 14.12 -2.24 -8.89
N GLN A 58 14.00 -1.63 -7.71
CA GLN A 58 13.16 -2.14 -6.64
C GLN A 58 11.71 -1.99 -7.07
N ALA A 59 11.17 -3.13 -7.50
CA ALA A 59 9.77 -3.37 -7.77
C ALA A 59 8.92 -3.35 -6.50
N SER A 60 9.46 -2.99 -5.34
CA SER A 60 8.73 -2.83 -4.10
C SER A 60 9.16 -1.60 -3.32
N GLY A 61 8.22 -1.03 -2.58
CA GLY A 61 8.45 0.10 -1.69
C GLY A 61 7.44 0.13 -0.56
N ARG A 62 7.62 1.07 0.36
CA ARG A 62 6.76 1.22 1.54
C ARG A 62 6.17 2.61 1.61
N ILE A 63 4.96 2.70 2.14
CA ILE A 63 4.33 3.97 2.49
C ILE A 63 3.98 3.89 3.97
N PRO A 64 4.82 4.44 4.86
CA PRO A 64 4.52 4.52 6.28
C PRO A 64 3.24 5.33 6.48
N ASN A 65 2.34 4.84 7.34
CA ASN A 65 1.02 5.42 7.57
C ASN A 65 0.20 5.67 6.28
N GLY A 66 0.52 4.96 5.19
CA GLY A 66 -0.05 5.19 3.87
C GLY A 66 -1.48 4.68 3.68
N ALA A 67 -2.09 4.04 4.67
CA ALA A 67 -3.47 3.57 4.56
C ALA A 67 -4.35 3.89 5.77
N LEU A 68 -5.63 4.13 5.48
CA LEU A 68 -6.71 4.50 6.39
C LEU A 68 -7.85 3.48 6.26
N VAL A 69 -8.39 3.02 7.40
CA VAL A 69 -9.47 2.02 7.45
C VAL A 69 -10.82 2.70 7.21
N GLU A 70 -11.62 2.17 6.26
CA GLU A 70 -12.85 2.79 5.76
C GLU A 70 -14.14 2.25 6.40
N ARG A 71 -14.10 1.10 7.10
CA ARG A 71 -15.27 0.62 7.88
C ARG A 71 -14.99 0.45 9.36
N GLY A 72 -15.82 1.17 10.12
CA GLY A 72 -15.74 1.34 11.56
C GLY A 72 -16.31 0.18 12.36
N SER A 73 -15.76 0.01 13.55
CA SER A 73 -16.42 -0.61 14.68
C SER A 73 -17.55 0.28 15.22
N ALA A 74 -18.48 0.73 14.37
CA ALA A 74 -19.81 1.07 14.85
C ALA A 74 -20.60 -0.24 14.80
N ALA A 75 -20.42 -1.07 15.83
CA ALA A 75 -21.37 -2.12 16.12
C ALA A 75 -22.75 -1.48 16.06
N GLN A 76 -23.57 -1.86 15.08
CA GLN A 76 -24.97 -1.46 15.01
C GLN A 76 -25.59 -1.86 16.35
N PRO A 77 -25.91 -0.93 17.27
CA PRO A 77 -26.65 -1.32 18.45
C PRO A 77 -28.02 -1.70 17.89
N GLY A 78 -28.38 -2.98 18.01
CA GLY A 78 -29.69 -3.46 17.60
C GLY A 78 -30.74 -2.56 18.23
N ARG A 79 -31.38 -1.70 17.43
CA ARG A 79 -32.52 -0.91 17.88
C ARG A 79 -33.71 -1.85 17.95
N GLN A 80 -33.85 -2.41 19.14
CA GLN A 80 -35.02 -3.15 19.59
C GLN A 80 -36.27 -2.33 19.29
N ARG A 81 -37.23 -2.95 18.62
CA ARG A 81 -38.57 -2.43 18.41
C ARG A 81 -39.28 -2.46 19.77
N TRP A 82 -39.53 -1.31 20.37
CA TRP A 82 -40.48 -1.22 21.47
C TRP A 82 -41.88 -1.27 20.87
N HIS A 83 -42.58 -2.38 21.08
CA HIS A 83 -44.04 -2.42 21.02
C HIS A 83 -44.54 -2.06 22.41
N ALA A 84 -45.27 -0.95 22.50
CA ALA A 84 -46.19 -0.63 23.58
C ALA A 84 -47.36 0.15 22.98
#